data_AF-A0A522GS56-F1
#
_entry.id   AF-A0A522GS56-F1
#
_cell.length_a   1.000
_cell.length_b   1.000
_cell.length_c   1.000
_cell.angle_alpha   90.00
_cell.angle_beta   90.00
_cell.angle_gamma   90.00
#
_symmetry.space_group_name_H-M   'P 1'
#
loop_
_entity.id
_entity.type
_entity.pdbx_description
1 polymer ?
#
loop_
_entity_poly.entity_id
_entity_poly.type
_entity_poly.pdbx_seq_one_letter_code
_entity_poly.pdbx_strand_id
1 'polypeptide(L)'
;MRRLSLVFLIFLIPVPIFAQDDLLNLLNENSPKEINFTTATFKSTRIMNGHSIQKMPPGQLDVRISHRFGKINSGPYEFFGLDQSNVHLSLEYGIFNWLMAGVGRGTYEKTFDGFAKFTILRQSSGAKVMPVSVSVLSSVALKSIKWADQSRTNYFSSRLSYVGQLLIARKISQSFSIQLTPSYVHRNLVATELDPNDLYAMGAGGRMKLSKRISLNAEYYYLVNPKTYMSQQVYNPLSVGVDIETG
;
A
#
# COMPACT_ATOMS: atom_id res chain seq x y z
N MET A 1 -15.78 41.88 -37.66
CA MET A 1 -14.75 41.21 -36.82
C MET A 1 -14.25 42.23 -35.82
N ARG A 2 -13.98 42.01 -34.53
CA ARG A 2 -14.09 40.90 -33.58
C ARG A 2 -13.70 41.56 -32.22
N ARG A 3 -14.20 41.02 -31.10
CA ARG A 3 -13.72 41.22 -29.71
C ARG A 3 -14.26 42.44 -28.92
N LEU A 4 -15.48 42.34 -28.40
CA LEU A 4 -15.85 43.06 -27.18
C LEU A 4 -16.95 42.29 -26.42
N SER A 5 -16.62 41.10 -25.92
CA SER A 5 -17.52 40.29 -25.08
C SER A 5 -16.68 39.27 -24.30
N LEU A 6 -15.93 39.72 -23.28
CA LEU A 6 -15.19 38.79 -22.41
C LEU A 6 -14.77 39.42 -21.06
N VAL A 7 -15.58 40.32 -20.49
CA VAL A 7 -15.28 40.95 -19.19
C VAL A 7 -16.35 40.72 -18.12
N PHE A 8 -17.48 40.08 -18.43
CA PHE A 8 -18.58 39.90 -17.47
C PHE A 8 -18.75 38.45 -16.95
N LEU A 9 -17.65 37.78 -16.63
CA LEU A 9 -17.69 36.42 -16.02
C LEU A 9 -16.64 36.24 -14.92
N ILE A 10 -16.53 37.21 -14.00
CA ILE A 10 -15.63 37.12 -12.83
C ILE A 10 -16.36 37.25 -11.48
N PHE A 11 -17.69 37.45 -11.43
CA PHE A 11 -18.39 37.78 -10.19
C PHE A 11 -19.30 36.68 -9.59
N LEU A 12 -18.94 35.40 -9.74
CA LEU A 12 -19.66 34.28 -9.12
C LEU A 12 -18.72 33.35 -8.33
N ILE A 13 -17.79 33.93 -7.56
CA ILE A 13 -17.06 33.18 -6.54
C ILE A 13 -17.91 33.21 -5.26
N PRO A 14 -18.49 32.08 -4.82
CA PRO A 14 -19.16 32.03 -3.52
C PRO A 14 -18.11 32.24 -2.43
N VAL A 15 -18.23 33.32 -1.68
CA VAL A 15 -17.44 33.55 -0.47
C VAL A 15 -18.01 32.62 0.62
N PRO A 16 -17.23 31.68 1.17
CA PRO A 16 -17.69 30.87 2.27
C PRO A 16 -17.83 31.74 3.52
N ILE A 17 -19.07 31.94 3.98
CA ILE A 17 -19.38 32.59 5.27
C ILE A 17 -19.14 31.57 6.38
N PHE A 18 -18.04 31.70 7.11
CA PHE A 18 -17.62 30.82 8.23
C PHE A 18 -18.12 31.31 9.60
N ALA A 19 -19.31 31.89 9.68
CA ALA A 19 -19.80 32.52 10.93
C ALA A 19 -20.41 31.53 11.95
N GLN A 20 -20.59 30.25 11.60
CA GLN A 20 -21.29 29.27 12.46
C GLN A 20 -20.37 28.40 13.33
N ASP A 21 -19.05 28.43 13.09
CA ASP A 21 -18.10 27.60 13.85
C ASP A 21 -17.86 28.16 15.28
N ASP A 22 -18.07 29.45 15.50
CA ASP A 22 -17.65 30.16 16.73
C ASP A 22 -18.46 29.77 17.98
N LEU A 23 -19.77 29.57 17.84
CA LEU A 23 -20.64 29.22 18.98
C LEU A 23 -20.44 27.76 19.44
N LEU A 24 -20.14 26.84 18.52
CA LEU A 24 -19.80 25.45 18.84
C LEU A 24 -18.39 25.34 19.43
N ASN A 25 -17.47 26.23 19.05
CA ASN A 25 -16.12 26.26 19.61
C ASN A 25 -16.13 26.67 21.10
N LEU A 26 -16.99 27.60 21.51
CA LEU A 26 -17.16 28.01 22.92
C LEU A 26 -17.65 26.89 23.84
N LEU A 27 -18.48 25.97 23.33
CA LEU A 27 -18.92 24.79 24.10
C LEU A 27 -17.79 23.76 24.31
N ASN A 28 -16.78 23.78 23.44
CA ASN A 28 -15.66 22.82 23.45
C ASN A 28 -14.44 23.32 24.24
N GLU A 29 -14.40 24.58 24.70
CA GLU A 29 -13.26 25.14 25.45
C GLU A 29 -13.05 24.48 26.82
N ASN A 30 -14.12 23.99 27.45
CA ASN A 30 -14.09 23.46 28.82
C ASN A 30 -13.98 21.92 28.90
N SER A 31 -13.88 21.22 27.77
CA SER A 31 -13.67 19.77 27.76
C SER A 31 -12.17 19.44 27.75
N PRO A 32 -11.70 18.45 28.53
CA PRO A 32 -10.32 17.99 28.41
C PRO A 32 -10.06 17.55 26.97
N LYS A 33 -9.08 18.16 26.30
CA LYS A 33 -8.75 17.83 24.93
C LYS A 33 -8.24 16.39 24.88
N GLU A 34 -9.02 15.49 24.29
CA GLU A 34 -8.59 14.11 24.04
C GLU A 34 -7.70 14.03 22.79
N ILE A 35 -6.86 13.00 22.71
CA ILE A 35 -6.09 12.70 21.49
C ILE A 35 -6.94 11.84 20.58
N ASN A 36 -7.43 12.43 19.50
CA ASN A 36 -8.26 11.76 18.52
C ASN A 36 -7.40 11.15 17.42
N PHE A 37 -7.11 9.85 17.51
CA PHE A 37 -6.36 9.16 16.47
C PHE A 37 -7.23 8.95 15.21
N THR A 38 -6.64 9.23 14.06
CA THR A 38 -7.26 8.96 12.76
C THR A 38 -7.44 7.46 12.55
N THR A 39 -8.63 7.07 12.12
CA THR A 39 -8.98 5.69 11.77
C THR A 39 -9.39 5.57 10.30
N ALA A 40 -9.32 4.34 9.78
CA ALA A 40 -9.82 3.99 8.45
C ALA A 40 -9.23 4.82 7.30
N THR A 41 -7.92 5.11 7.33
CA THR A 41 -7.18 5.68 6.18
C THR A 41 -7.30 4.74 4.99
N PHE A 42 -7.02 3.45 5.20
CA PHE A 42 -7.34 2.38 4.24
C PHE A 42 -8.29 1.39 4.89
N LYS A 43 -8.97 0.57 4.06
CA LYS A 43 -9.92 -0.41 4.57
C LYS A 43 -9.23 -1.64 5.16
N SER A 44 -8.06 -1.99 4.64
CA SER A 44 -7.33 -3.21 5.00
C SER A 44 -5.84 -2.92 5.22
N THR A 45 -5.07 -3.93 5.66
CA THR A 45 -3.59 -3.86 5.83
C THR A 45 -2.83 -3.77 4.51
N ARG A 46 -3.56 -3.86 3.39
CA ARG A 46 -3.12 -3.69 2.00
C ARG A 46 -3.87 -2.54 1.33
N ILE A 47 -3.22 -1.86 0.38
CA ILE A 47 -3.90 -0.93 -0.54
C ILE A 47 -4.44 -1.77 -1.68
N MET A 48 -3.56 -2.32 -2.52
CA MET A 48 -3.87 -3.41 -3.45
C MET A 48 -2.87 -4.55 -3.22
N ASN A 49 -1.70 -4.50 -3.86
CA ASN A 49 -0.60 -5.42 -3.63
C ASN A 49 0.30 -4.95 -2.48
N GLY A 50 0.54 -3.63 -2.38
CA GLY A 50 1.37 -3.03 -1.34
C GLY A 50 0.71 -3.03 0.04
N HIS A 51 1.54 -2.97 1.09
CA HIS A 51 1.05 -2.74 2.45
C HIS A 51 0.48 -1.32 2.58
N SER A 52 -0.65 -1.19 3.26
CA SER A 52 -1.17 0.10 3.71
C SER A 52 -0.59 0.47 5.08
N ILE A 53 -0.82 1.71 5.50
CA ILE A 53 -0.51 2.19 6.85
C ILE A 53 -1.30 1.48 7.95
N GLN A 54 -2.38 0.77 7.60
CA GLN A 54 -3.21 0.08 8.58
C GLN A 54 -2.49 -1.13 9.15
N LYS A 55 -2.87 -1.48 10.37
CA LYS A 55 -2.40 -2.65 11.07
C LYS A 55 -3.54 -3.35 11.78
N MET A 56 -3.33 -4.62 12.10
CA MET A 56 -4.25 -5.35 12.96
C MET A 56 -4.23 -4.81 14.40
N PRO A 57 -5.39 -4.69 15.05
CA PRO A 57 -5.46 -4.46 16.49
C PRO A 57 -4.81 -5.61 17.27
N PRO A 58 -4.27 -5.36 18.48
CA PRO A 58 -3.74 -6.41 19.33
C PRO A 58 -4.73 -7.54 19.53
N GLY A 59 -4.28 -8.79 19.43
CA GLY A 59 -5.15 -9.94 19.63
C GLY A 59 -5.95 -10.37 18.40
N GLN A 60 -5.92 -9.61 17.30
CA GLN A 60 -6.70 -9.91 16.10
C GLN A 60 -5.84 -10.51 14.98
N LEU A 61 -6.40 -11.53 14.33
CA LEU A 61 -5.81 -12.25 13.21
C LEU A 61 -6.59 -11.94 11.92
N ASP A 62 -5.88 -11.55 10.87
CA ASP A 62 -6.37 -11.49 9.50
C ASP A 62 -5.87 -12.72 8.74
N VAL A 63 -6.81 -13.48 8.16
CA VAL A 63 -6.51 -14.58 7.25
C VAL A 63 -6.80 -14.10 5.84
N ARG A 64 -5.76 -13.96 5.02
CA ARG A 64 -5.87 -13.38 3.69
C ARG A 64 -5.48 -14.39 2.63
N ILE A 65 -6.38 -14.60 1.68
CA ILE A 65 -6.16 -15.39 0.48
C ILE A 65 -6.16 -14.44 -0.71
N SER A 66 -5.02 -14.32 -1.37
CA SER A 66 -4.84 -13.47 -2.54
C SER A 66 -4.73 -14.34 -3.78
N HIS A 67 -5.67 -14.19 -4.72
CA HIS A 67 -5.62 -14.81 -6.03
C HIS A 67 -5.17 -13.78 -7.07
N ARG A 68 -4.17 -14.13 -7.86
CA ARG A 68 -3.71 -13.34 -9.00
C ARG A 68 -3.87 -14.16 -10.26
N PHE A 69 -4.75 -13.69 -11.13
CA PHE A 69 -4.99 -14.29 -12.43
C PHE A 69 -3.99 -13.78 -13.47
N GLY A 70 -3.89 -14.51 -14.58
CA GLY A 70 -3.07 -14.15 -15.73
C GLY A 70 -3.57 -12.91 -16.46
N LYS A 71 -3.04 -12.69 -17.66
CA LYS A 71 -3.39 -11.51 -18.45
C LYS A 71 -4.82 -11.65 -18.99
N ILE A 72 -5.64 -10.62 -18.79
CA ILE A 72 -7.04 -10.59 -19.28
C ILE A 72 -7.11 -10.67 -20.81
N ASN A 73 -6.12 -10.11 -21.51
CA ASN A 73 -6.05 -10.11 -22.97
C ASN A 73 -5.52 -11.43 -23.57
N SER A 74 -5.44 -12.51 -22.80
CA SER A 74 -5.04 -13.85 -23.27
C SER A 74 -6.13 -14.56 -24.09
N GLY A 75 -7.37 -14.06 -24.06
CA GLY A 75 -8.49 -14.56 -24.85
C GLY A 75 -9.22 -15.77 -24.25
N PRO A 76 -10.27 -16.27 -24.91
CA PRO A 76 -11.15 -17.30 -24.35
C PRO A 76 -10.47 -18.67 -24.17
N TYR A 77 -9.40 -18.97 -24.91
CA TYR A 77 -8.66 -20.24 -24.79
C TYR A 77 -8.01 -20.39 -23.40
N GLU A 78 -7.44 -19.31 -22.86
CA GLU A 78 -6.85 -19.24 -21.50
C GLU A 78 -7.88 -18.75 -20.46
N PHE A 79 -9.17 -18.82 -20.81
CA PHE A 79 -10.30 -18.28 -20.07
C PHE A 79 -10.07 -16.85 -19.54
N PHE A 80 -9.58 -15.95 -20.41
CA PHE A 80 -9.23 -14.56 -20.07
C PHE A 80 -8.24 -14.45 -18.90
N GLY A 81 -7.31 -15.39 -18.80
CA GLY A 81 -6.26 -15.45 -17.80
C GLY A 81 -6.67 -16.16 -16.51
N LEU A 82 -7.93 -16.63 -16.40
CA LEU A 82 -8.42 -17.31 -15.20
C LEU A 82 -7.79 -18.69 -15.00
N ASP A 83 -7.34 -19.35 -16.08
CA ASP A 83 -6.63 -20.64 -16.01
C ASP A 83 -5.27 -20.51 -15.32
N GLN A 84 -4.64 -19.35 -15.43
CA GLN A 84 -3.36 -19.05 -14.80
C GLN A 84 -3.63 -18.38 -13.46
N SER A 85 -3.38 -19.09 -12.35
CA SER A 85 -3.63 -18.54 -11.01
C SER A 85 -2.44 -18.71 -10.08
N ASN A 86 -2.00 -17.60 -9.49
CA ASN A 86 -1.10 -17.61 -8.35
C ASN A 86 -1.90 -17.32 -7.08
N VAL A 87 -1.75 -18.20 -6.09
CA VAL A 87 -2.43 -18.08 -4.79
C VAL A 87 -1.41 -17.77 -3.73
N HIS A 88 -1.71 -16.81 -2.87
CA HIS A 88 -0.94 -16.50 -1.66
C HIS A 88 -1.86 -16.52 -0.45
N LEU A 89 -1.56 -17.40 0.49
CA LEU A 89 -2.22 -17.46 1.79
C LEU A 89 -1.33 -16.76 2.82
N SER A 90 -1.90 -15.85 3.60
CA SER A 90 -1.19 -15.16 4.68
C SER A 90 -2.00 -15.08 5.96
N LEU A 91 -1.27 -15.11 7.07
CA LEU A 91 -1.76 -14.92 8.43
C LEU A 91 -1.10 -13.66 8.97
N GLU A 92 -1.87 -12.61 9.25
CA GLU A 92 -1.36 -11.35 9.78
C GLU A 92 -1.97 -11.08 11.17
N TYR A 93 -1.12 -10.93 12.19
CA TYR A 93 -1.55 -10.82 13.58
C TYR A 93 -1.09 -9.52 14.24
N GLY A 94 -2.00 -8.86 14.94
CA GLY A 94 -1.68 -7.69 15.77
C GLY A 94 -1.09 -8.14 17.11
N ILE A 95 0.18 -7.86 17.34
CA ILE A 95 0.87 -8.22 18.59
C ILE A 95 0.65 -7.12 19.63
N PHE A 96 0.98 -5.87 19.26
CA PHE A 96 0.84 -4.70 20.13
C PHE A 96 0.17 -3.53 19.40
N ASN A 97 -0.16 -2.49 20.16
CA ASN A 97 -0.70 -1.25 19.60
C ASN A 97 0.25 -0.55 18.62
N TRP A 98 1.50 -0.97 18.53
CA TRP A 98 2.52 -0.45 17.63
C TRP A 98 3.20 -1.53 16.76
N LEU A 99 2.83 -2.81 16.92
CA LEU A 99 3.48 -3.93 16.23
C LEU A 99 2.45 -4.92 15.68
N MET A 100 2.57 -5.26 14.40
CA MET A 100 1.98 -6.46 13.82
C MET A 100 3.06 -7.27 13.10
N ALA A 101 2.83 -8.56 12.97
CA ALA A 101 3.65 -9.44 12.15
C ALA A 101 2.75 -10.34 11.30
N GLY A 102 3.30 -10.88 10.23
CA GLY A 102 2.58 -11.86 9.42
C GLY A 102 3.52 -12.83 8.74
N VAL A 103 2.96 -13.97 8.35
CA VAL A 103 3.63 -15.01 7.58
C VAL A 103 2.75 -15.45 6.43
N GLY A 104 3.37 -15.87 5.33
CA GLY A 104 2.67 -16.19 4.11
C GLY A 104 3.32 -17.30 3.29
N ARG A 105 2.52 -17.86 2.38
CA ARG A 105 2.92 -18.88 1.43
C ARG A 105 2.27 -18.62 0.07
N GLY A 106 3.09 -18.42 -0.95
CA GLY A 106 2.65 -18.19 -2.33
C GLY A 106 3.00 -19.32 -3.29
N THR A 107 2.12 -19.67 -4.23
CA THR A 107 2.42 -20.64 -5.28
C THR A 107 3.53 -20.15 -6.21
N TYR A 108 3.62 -18.83 -6.44
CA TYR A 108 4.69 -18.19 -7.22
C TYR A 108 6.07 -18.46 -6.60
N GLU A 109 6.94 -19.09 -7.39
CA GLU A 109 8.30 -19.54 -7.00
C GLU A 109 8.34 -20.38 -5.72
N LYS A 110 7.20 -20.96 -5.32
CA LYS A 110 7.05 -21.66 -4.07
C LYS A 110 7.59 -20.80 -2.91
N THR A 111 7.20 -19.53 -2.82
CA THR A 111 7.74 -18.59 -1.82
C THR A 111 7.09 -18.73 -0.44
N PHE A 112 7.91 -18.80 0.61
CA PHE A 112 7.49 -18.50 1.99
C PHE A 112 7.93 -17.09 2.32
N ASP A 113 7.09 -16.31 2.99
CA ASP A 113 7.42 -14.94 3.37
C ASP A 113 6.98 -14.62 4.79
N GLY A 114 7.63 -13.63 5.38
CA GLY A 114 7.26 -13.07 6.66
C GLY A 114 7.52 -11.57 6.68
N PHE A 115 6.79 -10.86 7.53
CA PHE A 115 6.99 -9.43 7.72
C PHE A 115 6.67 -9.00 9.15
N ALA A 116 7.23 -7.84 9.52
CA ALA A 116 6.86 -7.09 10.71
C ALA A 116 6.61 -5.63 10.30
N LYS A 117 5.55 -5.04 10.88
CA LYS A 117 5.17 -3.63 10.65
C LYS A 117 5.09 -2.90 11.99
N PHE A 118 5.86 -1.83 12.10
CA PHE A 118 6.05 -1.02 13.29
C PHE A 118 5.43 0.36 13.08
N THR A 119 4.44 0.73 13.88
CA THR A 119 3.85 2.08 13.84
C THR A 119 4.66 3.04 14.68
N ILE A 120 5.19 4.08 14.05
CA ILE A 120 6.03 5.10 14.67
C ILE A 120 5.19 6.33 15.03
N LEU A 121 4.41 6.83 14.05
CA LEU A 121 3.54 7.99 14.21
C LEU A 121 2.13 7.65 13.78
N ARG A 122 1.15 8.22 14.47
CA ARG A 122 -0.27 8.10 14.14
C ARG A 122 -0.83 9.49 13.93
N GLN A 123 -1.50 9.68 12.79
CA GLN A 123 -2.22 10.92 12.51
C GLN A 123 -3.26 11.13 13.61
N SER A 124 -3.31 12.34 14.17
CA SER A 124 -4.21 12.68 15.27
C SER A 124 -4.61 14.15 15.27
N SER A 125 -5.74 14.45 15.90
CA SER A 125 -6.26 15.79 16.17
C SER A 125 -6.63 15.94 17.66
N GLY A 126 -7.09 17.12 18.08
CA GLY A 126 -7.42 17.41 19.47
C GLY A 126 -6.19 17.85 20.27
N ALA A 127 -5.91 17.21 21.41
CA ALA A 127 -4.78 17.58 22.27
C ALA A 127 -3.40 17.42 21.62
N LYS A 128 -3.25 16.45 20.71
CA LYS A 128 -2.02 16.24 19.97
C LYS A 128 -2.31 16.24 18.48
N VAL A 129 -1.77 17.24 17.78
CA VAL A 129 -1.89 17.34 16.32
C VAL A 129 -0.70 16.63 15.69
N MET A 130 -0.99 15.57 14.94
CA MET A 130 -0.01 14.86 14.11
C MET A 130 -0.60 14.74 12.71
N PRO A 131 -0.01 15.39 11.68
CA PRO A 131 -0.64 15.49 10.36
C PRO A 131 -0.59 14.20 9.55
N VAL A 132 0.31 13.27 9.89
CA VAL A 132 0.58 12.05 9.12
C VAL A 132 0.72 10.84 10.02
N SER A 133 0.46 9.67 9.46
CA SER A 133 0.80 8.38 10.07
C SER A 133 2.05 7.82 9.40
N VAL A 134 2.96 7.26 10.19
CA VAL A 134 4.21 6.68 9.71
C VAL A 134 4.40 5.29 10.30
N SER A 135 4.64 4.30 9.47
CA SER A 135 5.04 2.96 9.88
C SER A 135 6.25 2.48 9.10
N VAL A 136 7.08 1.65 9.72
CA VAL A 136 8.19 0.94 9.06
C VAL A 136 7.76 -0.50 8.84
N LEU A 137 7.99 -1.02 7.64
CA LEU A 137 7.80 -2.42 7.30
C LEU A 137 9.17 -3.05 7.01
N SER A 138 9.41 -4.23 7.57
CA SER A 138 10.50 -5.11 7.17
C SER A 138 9.92 -6.47 6.81
N SER A 139 10.36 -7.05 5.70
CA SER A 139 9.92 -8.34 5.23
C SER A 139 11.10 -9.17 4.71
N VAL A 140 10.97 -10.48 4.85
CA VAL A 140 11.88 -11.48 4.30
C VAL A 140 11.07 -12.48 3.49
N ALA A 141 11.60 -12.87 2.33
CA ALA A 141 11.04 -13.88 1.47
C ALA A 141 12.09 -14.98 1.20
N LEU A 142 11.65 -16.23 1.24
CA LEU A 142 12.41 -17.42 0.96
C LEU A 142 11.83 -18.12 -0.27
N LYS A 143 12.62 -18.15 -1.35
CA LYS A 143 12.31 -18.94 -2.54
C LYS A 143 12.56 -20.42 -2.26
N SER A 144 11.51 -21.25 -2.25
CA SER A 144 11.64 -22.71 -1.97
C SER A 144 11.54 -23.62 -3.20
N ILE A 145 11.42 -23.06 -4.42
CA ILE A 145 11.48 -23.86 -5.64
C ILE A 145 12.80 -24.64 -5.73
N LYS A 146 12.76 -25.84 -6.31
CA LYS A 146 13.96 -26.66 -6.54
C LYS A 146 14.91 -25.92 -7.48
N TRP A 147 16.22 -26.04 -7.22
CA TRP A 147 17.23 -25.48 -8.12
C TRP A 147 17.20 -26.23 -9.45
N ALA A 148 17.36 -25.49 -10.55
CA ALA A 148 17.46 -26.07 -11.88
C ALA A 148 18.74 -26.91 -12.04
N ASP A 149 19.87 -26.37 -11.56
CA ASP A 149 21.16 -27.05 -11.56
C ASP A 149 21.55 -27.45 -10.12
N GLN A 150 21.69 -28.77 -9.91
CA GLN A 150 22.05 -29.37 -8.63
C GLN A 150 23.55 -29.70 -8.55
N SER A 151 24.31 -29.54 -9.64
CA SER A 151 25.74 -29.85 -9.69
C SER A 151 26.60 -28.80 -8.96
N ARG A 152 26.10 -27.57 -8.83
CA ARG A 152 26.74 -26.48 -8.10
C ARG A 152 26.38 -26.47 -6.62
N THR A 153 27.26 -25.90 -5.80
CA THR A 153 26.94 -25.58 -4.40
C THR A 153 25.85 -24.51 -4.34
N ASN A 154 24.67 -24.91 -3.86
CA ASN A 154 23.54 -24.01 -3.75
C ASN A 154 23.32 -23.58 -2.30
N TYR A 155 23.68 -22.33 -1.98
CA TYR A 155 23.55 -21.80 -0.62
C TYR A 155 22.10 -21.46 -0.26
N PHE A 156 21.74 -21.68 1.00
CA PHE A 156 20.44 -21.27 1.54
C PHE A 156 20.27 -19.74 1.49
N SER A 157 21.33 -19.00 1.80
CA SER A 157 21.33 -17.53 1.77
C SER A 157 20.95 -16.99 0.39
N SER A 158 21.33 -17.65 -0.70
CA SER A 158 20.96 -17.27 -2.07
C SER A 158 19.45 -17.31 -2.34
N ARG A 159 18.66 -17.95 -1.47
CA ARG A 159 17.19 -18.03 -1.60
C ARG A 159 16.45 -16.88 -0.94
N LEU A 160 17.16 -16.05 -0.18
CA LEU A 160 16.56 -14.99 0.63
C LEU A 160 16.50 -13.67 -0.14
N SER A 161 15.43 -12.92 0.11
CA SER A 161 15.26 -11.54 -0.32
C SER A 161 14.62 -10.75 0.80
N TYR A 162 14.93 -9.47 0.88
CA TYR A 162 14.51 -8.58 1.95
C TYR A 162 13.84 -7.34 1.37
N VAL A 163 12.83 -6.84 2.06
CA VAL A 163 12.14 -5.61 1.70
C VAL A 163 12.06 -4.73 2.93
N GLY A 164 12.52 -3.49 2.79
CA GLY A 164 12.30 -2.41 3.76
C GLY A 164 11.41 -1.35 3.15
N GLN A 165 10.35 -0.94 3.85
CA GLN A 165 9.49 0.16 3.40
C GLN A 165 9.19 1.14 4.52
N LEU A 166 9.07 2.41 4.14
CA LEU A 166 8.53 3.44 5.00
C LEU A 166 7.13 3.80 4.49
N LEU A 167 6.10 3.49 5.26
CA LEU A 167 4.72 3.76 4.91
C LEU A 167 4.35 5.13 5.51
N ILE A 168 4.14 6.13 4.67
CA ILE A 168 3.78 7.49 5.10
C ILE A 168 2.40 7.80 4.54
N ALA A 169 1.39 7.93 5.38
CA ALA A 169 0.02 8.12 4.93
C ALA A 169 -0.68 9.28 5.62
N ARG A 170 -1.63 9.87 4.89
CA ARG A 170 -2.53 10.90 5.41
C ARG A 170 -3.94 10.64 4.92
N LYS A 171 -4.88 10.60 5.87
CA LYS A 171 -6.30 10.75 5.57
C LYS A 171 -6.58 12.24 5.41
N ILE A 172 -6.82 12.67 4.18
CA ILE A 172 -7.02 14.07 3.83
C ILE A 172 -8.45 14.49 4.15
N SER A 173 -9.41 13.61 3.86
CA SER A 173 -10.83 13.81 4.17
C SER A 173 -11.48 12.48 4.57
N GLN A 174 -12.78 12.50 4.86
CA GLN A 174 -13.52 11.26 5.10
C GLN A 174 -13.61 10.36 3.87
N SER A 175 -13.50 10.93 2.67
CA SER A 175 -13.56 10.21 1.40
C SER A 175 -12.20 9.90 0.81
N PHE A 176 -11.16 10.66 1.12
CA PHE A 176 -9.88 10.58 0.42
C PHE A 176 -8.69 10.36 1.36
N SER A 177 -7.84 9.40 1.02
CA SER A 177 -6.60 9.08 1.71
C SER A 177 -5.48 8.78 0.72
N ILE A 178 -4.26 9.12 1.09
CA ILE A 178 -3.07 8.88 0.30
C ILE A 178 -1.97 8.26 1.14
N GLN A 179 -1.05 7.57 0.47
CA GLN A 179 0.14 6.99 1.05
C GLN A 179 1.31 7.09 0.06
N LEU A 180 2.48 7.47 0.58
CA LEU A 180 3.76 7.31 -0.10
C LEU A 180 4.52 6.16 0.55
N THR A 181 5.31 5.44 -0.24
CA THR A 181 5.99 4.22 0.18
C THR A 181 7.38 4.11 -0.44
N PRO A 182 8.36 4.91 0.04
CA PRO A 182 9.77 4.65 -0.21
C PRO A 182 10.08 3.20 0.15
N SER A 183 10.69 2.48 -0.79
CA SER A 183 10.90 1.04 -0.73
C SER A 183 12.31 0.70 -1.14
N TYR A 184 12.90 -0.23 -0.42
CA TYR A 184 14.18 -0.86 -0.71
C TYR A 184 13.99 -2.36 -0.79
N VAL A 185 14.52 -2.98 -1.83
CA VAL A 185 14.48 -4.43 -2.04
C VAL A 185 15.89 -4.93 -2.25
N HIS A 186 16.32 -5.89 -1.44
CA HIS A 186 17.59 -6.58 -1.57
C HIS A 186 17.35 -8.04 -1.94
N ARG A 187 18.01 -8.53 -2.99
CA ARG A 187 18.01 -9.93 -3.39
C ARG A 187 19.40 -10.50 -3.22
N ASN A 188 19.55 -11.56 -2.44
CA ASN A 188 20.87 -12.17 -2.22
C ASN A 188 21.43 -12.80 -3.50
N LEU A 189 20.56 -13.31 -4.38
CA LEU A 189 20.94 -13.84 -5.69
C LEU A 189 20.05 -13.25 -6.77
N VAL A 190 20.69 -12.80 -7.84
CA VAL A 190 20.05 -12.30 -9.06
C VAL A 190 20.29 -13.26 -10.23
N ALA A 191 19.53 -13.11 -11.31
CA ALA A 191 19.60 -14.02 -12.44
C ALA A 191 20.93 -13.86 -13.22
N THR A 192 21.41 -12.64 -13.37
CA THR A 192 22.64 -12.31 -14.10
C THR A 192 23.42 -11.20 -13.42
N GLU A 193 24.69 -11.03 -13.77
CA GLU A 193 25.54 -9.94 -13.26
C GLU A 193 25.07 -8.53 -13.69
N LEU A 194 24.23 -8.45 -14.73
CA LEU A 194 23.62 -7.20 -15.17
C LEU A 194 22.57 -6.71 -14.17
N ASP A 195 21.90 -7.64 -13.49
CA ASP A 195 20.81 -7.33 -12.59
C ASP A 195 21.31 -6.83 -11.25
N PRO A 196 20.79 -5.71 -10.72
CA PRO A 196 21.18 -5.24 -9.40
C PRO A 196 20.55 -6.11 -8.30
N ASN A 197 21.34 -6.41 -7.27
CA ASN A 197 20.83 -6.97 -6.02
C ASN A 197 19.90 -6.00 -5.30
N ASP A 198 20.18 -4.69 -5.42
CA ASP A 198 19.49 -3.60 -4.73
C ASP A 198 18.60 -2.79 -5.66
N LEU A 199 17.33 -2.67 -5.28
CA LEU A 199 16.33 -1.87 -5.99
C LEU A 199 15.72 -0.86 -5.05
N TYR A 200 15.59 0.38 -5.52
CA TYR A 200 14.92 1.46 -4.81
C TYR A 200 13.69 1.88 -5.60
N ALA A 201 12.54 1.94 -4.92
CA ALA A 201 11.28 2.33 -5.52
C ALA A 201 10.55 3.37 -4.67
N MET A 202 9.78 4.21 -5.34
CA MET A 202 8.83 5.13 -4.72
C MET A 202 7.41 4.65 -5.04
N GLY A 203 6.73 4.11 -4.04
CA GLY A 203 5.31 3.79 -4.13
C GLY A 203 4.44 5.02 -3.85
N ALA A 204 3.34 5.16 -4.58
CA ALA A 204 2.25 6.09 -4.27
C ALA A 204 0.92 5.32 -4.35
N GLY A 205 0.10 5.41 -3.31
CA GLY A 205 -1.18 4.75 -3.21
C GLY A 205 -2.27 5.71 -2.74
N GLY A 206 -3.48 5.49 -3.21
CA GLY A 206 -4.64 6.33 -2.90
C GLY A 206 -5.89 5.50 -2.71
N ARG A 207 -6.77 5.99 -1.85
CA ARG A 207 -8.10 5.45 -1.62
C ARG A 207 -9.14 6.56 -1.72
N MET A 208 -10.18 6.30 -2.50
CA MET A 208 -11.36 7.14 -2.63
C MET A 208 -12.60 6.33 -2.25
N LYS A 209 -13.25 6.73 -1.15
CA LYS A 209 -14.51 6.14 -0.69
C LYS A 209 -15.65 6.60 -1.59
N LEU A 210 -16.30 5.66 -2.26
CA LEU A 210 -17.44 5.90 -3.14
C LEU A 210 -18.77 5.80 -2.39
N SER A 211 -18.87 4.85 -1.45
CA SER A 211 -20.04 4.66 -0.59
C SER A 211 -19.60 4.20 0.80
N LYS A 212 -20.55 3.91 1.71
CA LYS A 212 -20.21 3.35 3.03
C LYS A 212 -19.38 2.07 2.93
N ARG A 213 -19.64 1.24 1.92
CA ARG A 213 -19.10 -0.12 1.74
C ARG A 213 -18.20 -0.29 0.53
N ILE A 214 -18.07 0.74 -0.31
CA ILE A 214 -17.30 0.67 -1.56
C ILE A 214 -16.21 1.75 -1.54
N SER A 215 -14.98 1.37 -1.83
CA SER A 215 -13.91 2.32 -2.15
C SER A 215 -13.12 1.89 -3.38
N LEU A 216 -12.75 2.88 -4.19
CA LEU A 216 -11.78 2.73 -5.27
C LEU A 216 -10.38 2.94 -4.69
N ASN A 217 -9.44 2.09 -5.07
CA ASN A 217 -8.04 2.20 -4.68
C ASN A 217 -7.16 2.14 -5.92
N ALA A 218 -6.03 2.84 -5.86
CA ALA A 218 -4.99 2.74 -6.85
C ALA A 218 -3.62 2.79 -6.17
N GLU A 219 -2.65 2.09 -6.73
CA GLU A 219 -1.25 2.21 -6.34
C GLU A 219 -0.32 2.11 -7.55
N TYR A 220 0.77 2.85 -7.51
CA TYR A 220 1.82 2.87 -8.52
C TYR A 220 3.18 2.82 -7.84
N TYR A 221 4.11 2.03 -8.38
CA TYR A 221 5.50 2.01 -7.92
C TYR A 221 6.43 2.45 -9.04
N TYR A 222 7.14 3.54 -8.80
CA TYR A 222 8.19 4.03 -9.68
C TYR A 222 9.55 3.49 -9.23
N LEU A 223 10.23 2.73 -10.08
CA LEU A 223 11.60 2.31 -9.82
C LEU A 223 12.56 3.49 -10.04
N VAL A 224 13.31 3.87 -9.00
CA VAL A 224 14.16 5.07 -8.99
C VAL A 224 15.52 4.81 -9.64
N ASN A 225 16.03 3.59 -9.55
CA ASN A 225 17.31 3.18 -10.11
C ASN A 225 17.16 2.14 -11.25
N PRO A 226 16.41 2.45 -12.33
CA PRO A 226 16.35 1.54 -13.47
C PRO A 226 17.74 1.45 -14.12
N LYS A 227 18.37 0.28 -14.08
CA LYS A 227 19.59 0.05 -14.86
C LYS A 227 19.22 -0.05 -16.34
N THR A 228 20.01 0.59 -17.20
CA THR A 228 19.89 0.57 -18.66
C THR A 228 20.00 -0.85 -19.25
N TYR A 229 20.67 -1.75 -18.53
CA TYR A 229 20.88 -3.14 -18.93
C TYR A 229 20.42 -4.06 -17.79
N MET A 230 19.14 -4.43 -17.79
CA MET A 230 18.62 -5.54 -16.98
C MET A 230 18.46 -6.76 -17.89
N SER A 231 18.60 -7.96 -17.33
CA SER A 231 18.42 -9.21 -18.11
C SER A 231 16.99 -9.41 -18.59
N GLN A 232 16.04 -8.72 -17.96
CA GLN A 232 14.62 -8.76 -18.27
C GLN A 232 14.04 -7.35 -18.37
N GLN A 233 13.02 -7.20 -19.19
CA GLN A 233 12.27 -5.97 -19.27
C GLN A 233 11.46 -5.76 -17.99
N VAL A 234 11.70 -4.63 -17.32
CA VAL A 234 11.01 -4.27 -16.07
C VAL A 234 10.04 -3.13 -16.33
N TYR A 235 8.86 -3.23 -15.72
CA TYR A 235 7.80 -2.22 -15.81
C TYR A 235 7.46 -1.72 -14.41
N ASN A 236 7.17 -0.43 -14.30
CA ASN A 236 6.63 0.17 -13.10
C ASN A 236 5.16 -0.28 -12.94
N PRO A 237 4.79 -1.02 -11.87
CA PRO A 237 3.46 -1.58 -11.76
C PRO A 237 2.45 -0.49 -11.38
N LEU A 238 1.33 -0.45 -12.10
CA LEU A 238 0.11 0.26 -11.76
C LEU A 238 -0.96 -0.75 -11.38
N SER A 239 -1.63 -0.54 -10.25
CA SER A 239 -2.76 -1.36 -9.81
C SER A 239 -3.94 -0.45 -9.51
N VAL A 240 -5.13 -0.88 -9.94
CA VAL A 240 -6.41 -0.22 -9.65
C VAL A 240 -7.39 -1.31 -9.25
N GLY A 241 -8.20 -1.05 -8.24
CA GLY A 241 -9.18 -2.02 -7.78
C GLY A 241 -10.20 -1.42 -6.82
N VAL A 242 -11.20 -2.23 -6.49
CA VAL A 242 -12.34 -1.82 -5.69
C VAL A 242 -12.40 -2.69 -4.44
N ASP A 243 -12.45 -2.05 -3.27
CA ASP A 243 -12.80 -2.74 -2.03
C ASP A 243 -14.32 -2.75 -1.88
N ILE A 244 -14.88 -3.92 -1.61
CA ILE A 244 -16.30 -4.11 -1.33
C ILE A 244 -16.43 -4.76 0.05
N GLU A 245 -17.12 -4.08 0.96
CA GLU A 245 -17.45 -4.59 2.28
C GLU A 245 -18.85 -5.20 2.26
N THR A 246 -18.94 -6.49 2.58
CA THR A 246 -20.19 -7.25 2.53
C THR A 246 -20.79 -7.54 3.92
N GLY A 247 -20.17 -7.08 5.00
CA GLY A 247 -20.63 -7.24 6.39
C GLY A 247 -20.47 -5.96 7.18
#